data_AF-A0A1V4L122-F1
#
_entry.id   AF-A0A1V4L122-F1
#
_cell.length_a   1.000
_cell.length_b   1.000
_cell.length_c   1.000
_cell.angle_alpha   90.00
_cell.angle_beta   90.00
_cell.angle_gamma   90.00
#
_symmetry.space_group_name_H-M   'P 1'
#
loop_
_entity.id
_entity.type
_entity.pdbx_description
1 polymer ?
#
loop_
_entity_poly.entity_id
_entity_poly.type
_entity_poly.pdbx_seq_one_letter_code
_entity_poly.pdbx_strand_id
1 'polypeptide(L)' 'MKVLFRHLCRVIEHKEENRMSVQSVAIVFGPTLLRPATEEGTMAMHMVFQNQVVEHILHQYGYIFPDG' A
#
# COMPACT_ATOMS: atom_id res chain seq x y z
N MET A 1 -9.85 -4.39 5.17
CA MET A 1 -8.73 -4.47 4.21
C MET A 1 -9.21 -4.52 2.75
N LYS A 2 -9.96 -5.55 2.30
CA LYS A 2 -10.42 -5.70 0.91
C LYS A 2 -11.00 -4.42 0.30
N VAL A 3 -11.96 -3.77 0.97
CA VAL A 3 -12.62 -2.55 0.48
C VAL A 3 -11.65 -1.39 0.25
N LEU A 4 -10.72 -1.17 1.19
CA LEU A 4 -9.73 -0.10 1.08
C LEU A 4 -8.78 -0.36 -0.09
N PHE A 5 -8.18 -1.54 -0.16
CA PHE A 5 -7.25 -1.86 -1.25
C PHE A 5 -7.93 -1.87 -2.62
N ARG A 6 -9.21 -2.28 -2.70
CA ARG A 6 -10.01 -2.12 -3.92
C ARG A 6 -10.15 -0.66 -4.34
N HIS A 7 -10.39 0.23 -3.37
CA HIS A 7 -10.45 1.66 -3.65
C HIS A 7 -9.10 2.21 -4.09
N LEU A 8 -8.00 1.82 -3.44
CA LEU A 8 -6.66 2.25 -3.83
C LEU A 8 -6.26 1.76 -5.23
N CYS A 9 -6.65 0.54 -5.63
CA CYS A 9 -6.50 0.08 -7.01
C CYS A 9 -7.19 1.02 -8.00
N ARG A 10 -8.43 1.45 -7.71
CA ARG A 10 -9.15 2.42 -8.55
C ARG A 10 -8.45 3.79 -8.59
N VAL A 11 -7.90 4.26 -7.47
CA VAL A 11 -7.12 5.50 -7.45
C VAL A 11 -5.94 5.39 -8.41
N ILE A 12 -5.20 4.28 -8.38
CA ILE A 12 -4.04 4.04 -9.25
C ILE A 12 -4.46 3.90 -10.73
N GLU A 13 -5.61 3.30 -11.01
CA GLU A 13 -6.16 3.22 -12.38
C GLU A 13 -6.38 4.60 -13.01
N HIS A 14 -6.68 5.62 -12.20
CA HIS A 14 -6.89 7.01 -12.65
C HIS A 14 -5.61 7.87 -12.54
N LYS A 15 -4.42 7.25 -12.58
CA LYS A 15 -3.13 7.95 -12.42
C LYS A 15 -2.90 9.10 -13.41
N GLU A 16 -3.50 9.05 -14.60
CA GLU A 16 -3.34 10.12 -15.61
C GLU A 16 -4.01 11.44 -15.15
N GLU A 17 -5.06 11.35 -14.32
CA GLU A 17 -5.80 12.50 -13.78
C GLU A 17 -5.27 12.92 -12.40
N ASN A 18 -5.07 11.95 -11.51
CA ASN A 18 -4.72 12.22 -10.11
C ASN A 18 -3.21 12.14 -9.81
N ARG A 19 -2.41 11.68 -10.77
CA ARG A 19 -0.93 11.53 -10.68
C ARG A 19 -0.44 10.56 -9.60
N MET A 20 -1.32 9.71 -9.06
CA MET A 20 -0.98 8.74 -8.02
C MET A 20 -0.52 7.42 -8.64
N SER A 21 0.77 7.12 -8.51
CA SER A 21 1.33 5.80 -8.79
C SER A 21 1.20 4.86 -7.59
N VAL A 22 1.43 3.56 -7.81
CA VAL A 22 1.50 2.55 -6.73
C VAL A 22 2.48 2.98 -5.63
N GLN A 23 3.66 3.50 -6.01
CA GLN A 23 4.67 3.97 -5.06
C GLN A 23 4.18 5.16 -4.24
N SER A 24 3.56 6.15 -4.88
CA SER A 24 3.04 7.33 -4.17
C SER A 24 1.93 6.97 -3.19
N VAL A 25 1.06 6.01 -3.55
CA VAL A 25 0.03 5.47 -2.65
C VAL A 25 0.67 4.69 -1.50
N ALA A 26 1.67 3.85 -1.78
CA ALA A 26 2.36 3.08 -0.75
C ALA A 26 3.09 3.96 0.26
N ILE A 27 3.71 5.07 -0.15
CA ILE A 27 4.34 6.03 0.76
C ILE A 27 3.33 6.65 1.73
N VAL A 28 2.12 6.98 1.26
CA VAL A 28 1.07 7.60 2.09
C VAL A 28 0.44 6.57 3.04
N PHE A 29 0.14 5.38 2.53
CA PHE A 29 -0.63 4.38 3.26
C PHE A 29 0.24 3.38 4.05
N GLY A 30 1.51 3.18 3.69
CA GLY A 30 2.45 2.30 4.39
C GLY A 30 2.54 2.59 5.89
N PRO A 31 2.92 3.82 6.29
CA PRO A 31 3.00 4.19 7.70
C PRO A 31 1.66 4.16 8.45
N THR A 32 0.56 4.39 7.73
CA THR A 32 -0.79 4.42 8.31
C THR A 32 -1.34 3.02 8.56
N LEU A 33 -1.08 2.08 7.64
CA LEU A 33 -1.60 0.71 7.70
C LEU A 33 -0.70 -0.23 8.50
N LEU A 34 0.60 0.02 8.53
CA LEU A 34 1.61 -0.89 9.06
C LEU A 34 2.47 -0.24 10.14
N ARG A 35 1.87 0.65 10.94
CA ARG A 35 2.54 1.30 12.07
C ARG A 35 3.15 0.24 12.99
N PRO A 36 4.47 0.32 13.28
CA PRO A 36 5.12 -0.66 14.14
C PRO A 36 4.68 -0.44 15.58
N ALA A 37 4.51 -1.53 16.34
CA ALA A 37 4.15 -1.46 17.75
C ALA A 37 5.33 -1.05 18.65
N THR A 38 6.57 -1.30 18.19
CA THR A 38 7.82 -0.97 18.86
C THR A 38 8.81 -0.37 17.87
N GLU A 39 9.69 0.53 18.33
CA GLU A 39 10.76 1.13 17.50
C GLU A 39 11.98 0.20 17.38
N GLU A 40 11.77 -1.08 17.07
CA GLU A 40 12.85 -2.04 16.89
C GLU A 40 13.42 -1.96 15.47
N GLY A 41 14.57 -1.30 15.31
CA GLY A 41 15.25 -1.12 14.01
C GLY A 41 15.21 0.32 13.51
N THR A 42 16.01 0.62 12.48
CA THR A 42 16.12 1.99 11.96
C THR A 42 14.81 2.42 11.29
N MET A 43 14.36 3.65 11.55
CA MET A 43 13.14 4.22 10.93
C MET A 43 13.11 4.07 9.40
N ALA A 44 14.26 4.20 8.74
CA ALA A 44 14.38 4.03 7.29
C ALA A 44 14.06 2.61 6.83
N MET A 45 14.46 1.57 7.58
CA MET A 45 14.11 0.19 7.24
C MET A 45 12.61 -0.05 7.36
N HIS A 46 11.99 0.43 8.44
CA HIS A 46 10.54 0.32 8.64
C HIS A 46 9.76 0.95 7.49
N MET A 47 10.13 2.17 7.08
CA MET A 47 9.46 2.84 5.96
C MET A 47 9.55 2.05 4.65
N VAL A 48 10.73 1.50 4.33
CA VAL A 48 10.92 0.71 3.11
C VAL A 48 10.05 -0.55 3.14
N PHE A 49 10.08 -1.31 4.24
CA PHE A 49 9.30 -2.53 4.35
C PHE A 49 7.79 -2.27 4.32
N GLN A 50 7.31 -1.24 5.01
CA GLN A 50 5.89 -0.87 5.02
C GLN A 50 5.40 -0.52 3.62
N ASN A 51 6.17 0.28 2.89
CA ASN A 51 5.83 0.64 1.51
C ASN A 51 5.80 -0.62 0.63
N GLN A 52 6.83 -1.46 0.68
CA GLN A 52 6.90 -2.70 -0.10
C GLN A 52 5.73 -3.64 0.15
N VAL A 53 5.28 -3.79 1.40
CA VAL A 53 4.11 -4.62 1.73
C VAL A 53 2.85 -4.04 1.08
N VAL A 54 2.63 -2.73 1.16
CA VAL A 54 1.47 -2.09 0.52
C VAL A 54 1.53 -2.22 -1.00
N GLU A 55 2.70 -2.00 -1.62
CA GLU A 55 2.90 -2.21 -3.06
C GLU A 55 2.59 -3.64 -3.47
N HIS A 56 3.06 -4.62 -2.69
CA HIS A 56 2.82 -6.03 -2.98
C HIS A 56 1.33 -6.38 -2.92
N ILE A 57 0.62 -5.89 -1.89
CA ILE A 57 -0.82 -6.11 -1.76
C ILE A 57 -1.60 -5.48 -2.93
N LEU A 58 -1.20 -4.29 -3.39
CA LEU A 58 -1.83 -3.62 -4.52
C LEU A 58 -1.61 -4.37 -5.85
N HIS A 59 -0.38 -4.85 -6.09
CA HIS A 59 -0.08 -5.63 -7.30
C HIS A 59 -0.74 -7.02 -7.30
N GLN A 60 -0.85 -7.65 -6.13
CA GLN A 60 -1.42 -8.99 -5.97
C GLN A 60 -2.85 -8.97 -5.43
N TYR A 61 -3.57 -7.85 -5.59
CA TYR A 61 -4.90 -7.65 -5.00
C TYR A 61 -5.87 -8.79 -5.34
N GLY A 62 -5.94 -9.20 -6.61
CA GLY A 62 -6.83 -10.28 -7.04
C GLY A 62 -6.50 -11.66 -6.48
N TYR A 63 -5.23 -11.91 -6.15
CA TYR A 63 -4.78 -13.16 -5.52
C TYR A 63 -4.99 -13.14 -4.00
N ILE A 64 -4.71 -12.02 -3.34
CA ILE A 64 -4.83 -11.87 -1.88
C ILE A 64 -6.30 -11.72 -1.45
N PHE A 65 -7.11 -11.04 -2.28
CA PHE A 65 -8.53 -10.81 -2.04
C PHE A 65 -9.38 -11.34 -3.21
N PRO A 66 -9.42 -12.66 -3.42
CA PRO A 66 -10.22 -13.26 -4.49
C PRO A 66 -11.70 -12.89 -4.31
N ASP A 67 -12.42 -12.87 -5.44
CA ASP A 67 -13.86 -12.75 -5.42
C ASP A 67 -14.47 -14.13 -5.15
N GLY A 68 -15.22 -14.20 -4.06
CA GLY A 68 -16.04 -15.33 -3.64
C GLY A 68 -17.44 -14.83 -3.36
#